data_AF-A0A349WHI7-F1
#
_entry.id   AF-A0A349WHI7-F1
#
_cell.length_a   1.000
_cell.length_b   1.000
_cell.length_c   1.000
_cell.angle_alpha   90.00
_cell.angle_beta   90.00
_cell.angle_gamma   90.00
#
_symmetry.space_group_name_H-M   'P 1'
#
loop_
_entity.id
_entity.type
_entity.pdbx_description
1 polymer ?
#
loop_
_entity_poly.entity_id
_entity_poly.type
_entity_poly.pdbx_seq_one_letter_code
_entity_poly.pdbx_strand_id
1 'polypeptide(L)'
;SGYQSGNSGTQSNESGYQSGSNGYQSLSDGYSSNGVGFQSGESGYSMGENGYQSNESGYQTETILPAIVNTIGYEFIQNQIIMTAEILHKSESNYNGLEFGFLISPNVVISASDTSVQKLWSPGENEGLFSARYISLDNQTLYFKAFVENSVGISYGRTLKISGSQETDPSKMNPSERALDILNADSLEKAGGWFENSWFGSYKAYESGWIYHSTHGWLYLFADTENGIWAWSDQRGWVWSTKEVYPFLYQSNQAGWIYFMKKKDNVIYYYNFLSKSLERSTP
;
A
#
# COMPACT_ATOMS: atom_id res chain seq x y z
N SER A 1 -20.76 8.18 -67.18
CA SER A 1 -21.87 9.14 -67.00
C SER A 1 -21.79 9.70 -65.60
N GLY A 2 -21.60 10.98 -65.31
CA GLY A 2 -21.36 12.18 -66.12
C GLY A 2 -20.60 13.19 -65.25
N TYR A 3 -19.75 13.97 -65.91
CA TYR A 3 -18.94 15.07 -65.37
C TYR A 3 -19.82 16.31 -65.11
N GLN A 4 -19.45 17.19 -64.17
CA GLN A 4 -18.92 18.53 -64.50
C GLN A 4 -18.55 19.38 -63.26
N SER A 5 -17.45 20.09 -63.47
CA SER A 5 -16.70 21.01 -62.62
C SER A 5 -16.80 22.45 -63.13
N GLY A 6 -16.47 23.44 -62.28
CA GLY A 6 -15.93 24.76 -62.69
C GLY A 6 -16.57 25.94 -61.95
N ASN A 7 -15.88 26.62 -61.01
CA ASN A 7 -14.98 27.80 -61.17
C ASN A 7 -15.68 29.03 -61.82
N SER A 8 -15.52 30.30 -61.43
CA SER A 8 -14.50 31.01 -60.63
C SER A 8 -14.78 32.53 -60.61
N GLY A 9 -14.22 33.28 -59.64
CA GLY A 9 -13.77 34.70 -59.75
C GLY A 9 -14.70 35.76 -59.13
N THR A 10 -14.40 36.56 -58.08
CA THR A 10 -13.25 37.40 -57.59
C THR A 10 -13.37 38.89 -57.94
N GLN A 11 -13.27 39.75 -56.91
CA GLN A 11 -12.51 41.03 -56.76
C GLN A 11 -13.19 41.92 -55.71
N SER A 12 -12.56 42.75 -54.87
CA SER A 12 -11.18 42.98 -54.43
C SER A 12 -11.21 44.11 -53.37
N ASN A 13 -10.17 44.18 -52.54
CA ASN A 13 -9.54 45.35 -51.88
C ASN A 13 -9.18 45.02 -50.43
N GLU A 14 -8.04 45.38 -49.87
CA GLU A 14 -6.67 45.60 -50.34
C GLU A 14 -5.83 45.70 -49.05
N SER A 15 -4.62 45.11 -49.04
CA SER A 15 -3.40 45.46 -48.28
C SER A 15 -3.42 45.83 -46.77
N GLY A 16 -2.52 45.18 -46.02
CA GLY A 16 -2.24 45.40 -44.59
C GLY A 16 -1.35 46.59 -44.25
N TYR A 17 -1.20 46.87 -42.94
CA TYR A 17 0.04 46.75 -42.14
C TYR A 17 -0.10 47.43 -40.75
N GLN A 18 0.52 46.77 -39.76
CA GLN A 18 1.14 47.28 -38.52
C GLN A 18 0.32 47.69 -37.25
N SER A 19 0.41 46.79 -36.27
CA SER A 19 0.81 46.95 -34.84
C SER A 19 0.66 48.29 -34.11
N GLY A 20 -0.07 48.23 -32.98
CA GLY A 20 0.02 49.17 -31.86
C GLY A 20 -0.57 48.55 -30.58
N SER A 21 0.30 48.21 -29.63
CA SER A 21 -0.01 47.76 -28.27
C SER A 21 -0.39 48.93 -27.35
N ASN A 22 -1.40 48.73 -26.50
CA ASN A 22 -1.69 49.36 -25.19
C ASN A 22 -3.06 48.80 -24.76
N GLY A 23 -3.40 48.42 -23.52
CA GLY A 23 -2.87 48.67 -22.19
C GLY A 23 -4.08 48.52 -21.25
N TYR A 24 -3.90 47.75 -20.18
CA TYR A 24 -4.92 47.21 -19.27
C TYR A 24 -5.75 48.25 -18.48
N GLN A 25 -7.00 47.88 -18.13
CA GLN A 25 -7.63 48.26 -16.86
C GLN A 25 -8.59 47.15 -16.36
N SER A 26 -8.40 46.70 -15.12
CA SER A 26 -9.47 46.15 -14.28
C SER A 26 -9.17 46.43 -12.81
N LEU A 27 -10.14 47.05 -12.14
CA LEU A 27 -10.12 47.53 -10.76
C LEU A 27 -10.19 46.39 -9.74
N SER A 28 -9.60 46.61 -8.56
CA SER A 28 -10.07 46.03 -7.30
C SER A 28 -9.84 47.01 -6.14
N ASP A 29 -10.91 47.23 -5.38
CA ASP A 29 -11.05 48.18 -4.28
C ASP A 29 -10.14 47.89 -3.07
N GLY A 30 -9.55 48.94 -2.50
CA GLY A 30 -8.81 48.93 -1.25
C GLY A 30 -9.40 49.91 -0.23
N TYR A 31 -9.72 49.42 0.97
CA TYR A 31 -10.10 50.26 2.11
C TYR A 31 -8.85 50.85 2.78
N SER A 32 -8.84 52.17 2.95
CA SER A 32 -7.81 52.96 3.64
C SER A 32 -7.99 52.99 5.16
N SER A 33 -6.88 53.12 5.88
CA SER A 33 -6.85 53.87 7.15
C SER A 33 -5.53 54.63 7.36
N ASN A 34 -5.64 55.95 7.18
CA ASN A 34 -5.04 57.07 7.92
C ASN A 34 -3.57 56.99 8.38
N GLY A 35 -2.68 57.56 7.55
CA GLY A 35 -1.42 58.15 7.99
C GLY A 35 -1.60 59.64 8.34
N VAL A 36 -1.12 60.05 9.51
CA VAL A 36 -0.99 61.45 9.95
C VAL A 36 0.45 61.92 9.72
N GLY A 37 0.61 63.15 9.21
CA GLY A 37 1.86 63.81 8.78
C GLY A 37 2.92 63.98 9.88
N PHE A 38 4.15 64.41 9.57
CA PHE A 38 4.50 65.77 9.13
C PHE A 38 5.85 65.87 8.38
N GLN A 39 6.00 66.96 7.62
CA GLN A 39 7.18 67.46 6.90
C GLN A 39 8.35 67.91 7.79
N SER A 40 9.58 67.74 7.29
CA SER A 40 10.74 68.62 7.49
C SER A 40 11.76 68.30 6.38
N GLY A 41 12.15 69.19 5.46
CA GLY A 41 12.85 70.45 5.70
C GLY A 41 14.36 70.20 5.60
N GLU A 42 14.95 70.34 4.41
CA GLU A 42 16.40 70.27 4.22
C GLU A 42 17.10 71.42 4.98
N SER A 43 18.07 71.09 5.82
CA SER A 43 19.17 71.96 6.26
C SER A 43 20.24 71.10 6.92
N GLY A 44 21.40 70.96 6.27
CA GLY A 44 22.47 70.08 6.72
C GLY A 44 23.35 70.69 7.81
N TYR A 45 23.90 69.82 8.67
CA TYR A 45 25.20 69.97 9.33
C TYR A 45 25.73 68.57 9.67
N SER A 46 26.93 68.25 9.20
CA SER A 46 27.67 67.03 9.56
C SER A 46 28.14 67.07 11.02
N MET A 47 28.00 65.97 11.76
CA MET A 47 29.08 65.32 12.51
C MET A 47 28.58 64.14 13.35
N GLY A 48 29.37 63.06 13.35
CA GLY A 48 29.42 62.06 14.42
C GLY A 48 29.02 60.65 14.01
N GLU A 49 29.99 59.88 13.49
CA GLU A 49 29.92 58.42 13.54
C GLU A 49 29.84 57.99 15.01
N ASN A 50 28.64 57.59 15.45
CA ASN A 50 28.47 56.67 16.56
C ASN A 50 27.43 55.66 16.11
N GLY A 51 27.91 54.55 15.57
CA GLY A 51 27.08 53.42 15.16
C GLY A 51 26.35 52.86 16.37
N TYR A 52 25.08 53.21 16.52
CA TYR A 52 24.15 52.38 17.25
C TYR A 52 23.93 51.13 16.39
N GLN A 53 24.58 50.01 16.74
CA GLN A 53 24.10 48.71 16.30
C GLN A 53 22.70 48.54 16.87
N SER A 54 21.68 48.78 16.05
CA SER A 54 20.40 48.14 16.27
C SER A 54 20.67 46.64 16.18
N ASN A 55 20.72 45.98 17.33
CA ASN A 55 20.46 44.56 17.37
C ASN A 55 19.01 44.38 16.91
N GLU A 56 18.81 44.29 15.60
CA GLU A 56 17.66 43.60 15.06
C GLU A 56 17.84 42.14 15.51
N SER A 57 17.34 41.84 16.70
CA SER A 57 16.99 40.48 17.06
C SER A 57 15.87 40.09 16.12
N GLY A 58 16.25 39.65 14.92
CA GLY A 58 15.35 39.02 13.97
C GLY A 58 14.70 37.87 14.72
N TYR A 59 13.40 37.98 14.96
CA TYR A 59 12.62 36.85 15.41
C TYR A 59 12.71 35.79 14.30
N GLN A 60 13.58 34.80 14.49
CA GLN A 60 13.53 33.60 13.68
C GLN A 60 12.22 32.91 14.03
N THR A 61 11.20 33.15 13.21
CA THR A 61 9.98 32.34 13.29
C THR A 61 10.37 30.93 12.87
N GLU A 62 10.45 30.02 13.85
CA GLU A 62 10.63 28.61 13.54
C GLU A 62 9.50 28.18 12.61
N THR A 63 9.88 27.70 11.43
CA THR A 63 8.92 27.20 10.45
C THR A 63 8.48 25.82 10.91
N ILE A 64 7.25 25.71 11.39
CA ILE A 64 6.66 24.42 11.76
C ILE A 64 6.32 23.67 10.47
N LEU A 65 6.79 22.43 10.35
CA LEU A 65 6.51 21.54 9.22
C LEU A 65 5.49 20.47 9.61
N PRO A 66 4.74 19.91 8.63
CA PRO A 66 3.90 18.74 8.89
C PRO A 66 4.79 17.57 9.35
N ALA A 67 4.30 16.81 10.32
CA ALA A 67 4.93 15.55 10.69
C ALA A 67 4.77 14.52 9.56
N ILE A 68 5.64 13.52 9.52
CA ILE A 68 5.60 12.45 8.51
C ILE A 68 5.39 11.12 9.21
N VAL A 69 4.52 10.29 8.65
CA VAL A 69 4.18 8.98 9.22
C VAL A 69 4.27 7.87 8.17
N ASN A 70 4.77 6.72 8.60
CA ASN A 70 4.76 5.48 7.84
C ASN A 70 3.79 4.48 8.48
N THR A 71 2.94 3.87 7.67
CA THR A 71 2.14 2.71 8.10
C THR A 71 2.98 1.45 7.95
N ILE A 72 3.27 0.77 9.05
CA ILE A 72 4.17 -0.39 9.07
C ILE A 72 3.40 -1.64 8.65
N GLY A 73 2.38 -2.02 9.42
CA GLY A 73 1.72 -3.31 9.27
C GLY A 73 0.62 -3.53 10.30
N TYR A 74 0.18 -4.78 10.40
CA TYR A 74 -0.78 -5.21 11.39
C TYR A 74 -0.52 -6.66 11.82
N GLU A 75 -0.99 -7.01 13.00
CA GLU A 75 -0.95 -8.37 13.54
C GLU A 75 -2.32 -8.74 14.12
N PHE A 76 -2.68 -10.03 14.04
CA PHE A 76 -3.84 -10.57 14.73
C PHE A 76 -3.41 -11.13 16.10
N ILE A 77 -4.02 -10.61 17.17
CA ILE A 77 -3.87 -11.16 18.52
C ILE A 77 -5.27 -11.53 19.02
N GLN A 78 -5.54 -12.84 19.10
CA GLN A 78 -6.88 -13.38 19.40
C GLN A 78 -7.91 -12.86 18.36
N ASN A 79 -8.86 -12.01 18.78
CA ASN A 79 -9.88 -11.38 17.93
C ASN A 79 -9.62 -9.88 17.72
N GLN A 80 -8.38 -9.43 17.91
CA GLN A 80 -7.99 -8.03 17.78
C GLN A 80 -6.95 -7.88 16.67
N ILE A 81 -7.11 -6.82 15.89
CA ILE A 81 -6.10 -6.35 14.94
C ILE A 81 -5.31 -5.25 15.65
N ILE A 82 -4.00 -5.45 15.75
CA ILE A 82 -3.06 -4.45 16.24
C ILE A 82 -2.38 -3.84 15.03
N MET A 83 -2.66 -2.57 14.76
CA MET A 83 -2.02 -1.81 13.67
C MET A 83 -0.81 -1.06 14.22
N THR A 84 0.28 -1.04 13.46
CA THR A 84 1.54 -0.39 13.83
C THR A 84 1.98 0.64 12.80
N ALA A 85 2.59 1.72 13.29
CA ALA A 85 3.08 2.83 12.50
C ALA A 85 4.24 3.53 13.19
N GLU A 86 4.95 4.34 12.42
CA GLU A 86 6.12 5.10 12.86
C GLU A 86 6.03 6.55 12.38
N ILE A 87 6.24 7.49 13.29
CA ILE A 87 6.44 8.90 12.96
C ILE A 87 7.89 9.06 12.51
N LEU A 88 8.11 9.25 11.22
CA LEU A 88 9.43 9.38 10.61
C LEU A 88 10.08 10.74 10.87
N HIS A 89 9.27 11.79 11.06
CA HIS A 89 9.76 13.14 11.25
C HIS A 89 8.78 13.96 12.10
N LYS A 90 9.33 14.71 13.07
CA LYS A 90 8.62 15.66 13.94
C LYS A 90 9.35 17.00 13.85
N SER A 91 8.61 18.10 13.72
CA SER A 91 9.18 19.45 13.81
C SER A 91 9.55 19.74 15.28
N GLU A 92 10.76 20.24 15.53
CA GLU A 92 11.30 20.48 16.87
C GLU A 92 10.42 21.41 17.73
N SER A 93 9.69 22.34 17.10
CA SER A 93 8.76 23.26 17.77
C SER A 93 7.42 22.63 18.18
N ASN A 94 7.14 21.36 17.81
CA ASN A 94 5.80 20.78 17.84
C ASN A 94 5.69 19.46 18.63
N TYR A 95 6.52 19.29 19.67
CA TYR A 95 6.43 18.10 20.53
C TYR A 95 5.11 18.02 21.31
N ASN A 96 4.47 19.17 21.60
CA ASN A 96 3.22 19.23 22.36
C ASN A 96 2.05 19.55 21.41
N GLY A 97 1.22 18.55 21.11
CA GLY A 97 0.04 18.72 20.24
C GLY A 97 -0.02 17.82 19.01
N LEU A 98 0.83 16.79 18.95
CA LEU A 98 0.75 15.75 17.92
C LEU A 98 -0.44 14.82 18.18
N GLU A 99 -1.33 14.76 17.21
CA GLU A 99 -2.50 13.89 17.19
C GLU A 99 -2.24 12.77 16.18
N PHE A 100 -2.26 11.50 16.60
CA PHE A 100 -1.90 10.40 15.72
C PHE A 100 -2.70 9.13 15.99
N GLY A 101 -2.75 8.28 14.96
CA GLY A 101 -3.53 7.06 15.01
C GLY A 101 -3.74 6.48 13.61
N PHE A 102 -4.89 5.86 13.39
CA PHE A 102 -5.20 5.16 12.14
C PHE A 102 -6.60 5.52 11.64
N LEU A 103 -6.75 5.56 10.33
CA LEU A 103 -8.04 5.51 9.65
C LEU A 103 -8.25 4.09 9.13
N ILE A 104 -9.40 3.48 9.41
CA ILE A 104 -9.77 2.13 8.95
C ILE A 104 -11.12 2.15 8.24
N SER A 105 -11.28 1.36 7.18
CA SER A 105 -12.49 1.34 6.35
C SER A 105 -12.68 0.01 5.61
N PRO A 106 -13.91 -0.41 5.28
CA PRO A 106 -14.16 -1.44 4.25
C PRO A 106 -13.65 -1.04 2.85
N ASN A 107 -13.45 0.25 2.58
CA ASN A 107 -13.13 0.78 1.26
C ASN A 107 -11.64 1.07 1.12
N VAL A 108 -11.07 0.74 -0.06
CA VAL A 108 -9.66 1.01 -0.37
C VAL A 108 -9.33 2.51 -0.41
N VAL A 109 -10.30 3.34 -0.82
CA VAL A 109 -10.14 4.81 -0.83
C VAL A 109 -10.56 5.35 0.53
N ILE A 110 -9.57 5.59 1.40
CA ILE A 110 -9.81 6.08 2.76
C ILE A 110 -9.82 7.62 2.75
N SER A 111 -11.01 8.22 2.78
CA SER A 111 -11.21 9.66 2.96
C SER A 111 -11.71 9.96 4.37
N ALA A 112 -11.12 10.94 5.06
CA ALA A 112 -11.57 11.35 6.39
C ALA A 112 -13.03 11.88 6.41
N SER A 113 -13.59 12.23 5.26
CA SER A 113 -14.98 12.69 5.10
C SER A 113 -15.98 11.54 4.85
N ASP A 114 -15.52 10.32 4.66
CA ASP A 114 -16.37 9.16 4.36
C ASP A 114 -16.90 8.54 5.67
N THR A 115 -18.22 8.37 5.77
CA THR A 115 -18.89 7.78 6.94
C THR A 115 -18.51 6.34 7.22
N SER A 116 -17.96 5.62 6.23
CA SER A 116 -17.44 4.26 6.40
C SER A 116 -16.05 4.22 7.04
N VAL A 117 -15.39 5.37 7.20
CA VAL A 117 -14.06 5.47 7.79
C VAL A 117 -14.17 5.68 9.29
N GLN A 118 -13.50 4.83 10.06
CA GLN A 118 -13.35 4.99 11.50
C GLN A 118 -11.95 5.56 11.80
N LYS A 119 -11.91 6.64 12.61
CA LYS A 119 -10.66 7.24 13.12
C LYS A 119 -10.36 6.63 14.50
N LEU A 120 -9.23 5.93 14.61
CA LEU A 120 -8.74 5.29 15.82
C LEU A 120 -7.55 6.07 16.35
N TRP A 121 -7.65 6.53 17.59
CA TRP A 121 -6.57 7.25 18.25
C TRP A 121 -5.57 6.28 18.89
N SER A 122 -4.29 6.60 18.78
CA SER A 122 -3.25 5.85 19.48
C SER A 122 -3.05 6.42 20.89
N PRO A 123 -2.87 5.56 21.92
CA PRO A 123 -2.78 6.00 23.31
C PRO A 123 -1.45 6.70 23.63
N GLY A 124 -0.46 6.57 22.76
CA GLY A 124 0.87 7.15 22.92
C GLY A 124 1.83 6.60 21.86
N GLU A 125 3.04 7.13 21.88
CA GLU A 125 4.16 6.71 21.03
C GLU A 125 5.40 6.46 21.88
N ASN A 126 6.30 5.62 21.37
CA ASN A 126 7.61 5.36 21.95
C ASN A 126 8.65 5.41 20.84
N GLU A 127 9.55 6.38 20.89
CA GLU A 127 10.59 6.59 19.87
C GLU A 127 10.02 6.70 18.44
N GLY A 128 8.85 7.33 18.28
CA GLY A 128 8.14 7.47 17.02
C GLY A 128 7.20 6.32 16.70
N LEU A 129 7.35 5.14 17.33
CA LEU A 129 6.49 3.99 17.10
C LEU A 129 5.18 4.10 17.89
N PHE A 130 4.07 3.81 17.25
CA PHE A 130 2.76 3.79 17.89
C PHE A 130 1.86 2.68 17.32
N SER A 131 0.82 2.36 18.08
CA SER A 131 -0.15 1.33 17.70
C SER A 131 -1.57 1.70 18.09
N ALA A 132 -2.55 1.09 17.42
CA ALA A 132 -3.95 1.14 17.82
C ALA A 132 -4.58 -0.24 17.68
N ARG A 133 -5.62 -0.48 18.50
CA ARG A 133 -6.37 -1.73 18.52
C ARG A 133 -7.68 -1.56 17.77
N TYR A 134 -8.04 -2.57 16.99
CA TYR A 134 -9.34 -2.68 16.33
C TYR A 134 -9.92 -4.07 16.56
N ILE A 135 -11.19 -4.14 16.97
CA ILE A 135 -11.89 -5.42 17.15
C ILE A 135 -12.68 -5.67 15.87
N SER A 136 -12.29 -6.69 15.11
CA SER A 136 -13.09 -7.16 13.96
C SER A 136 -14.08 -8.19 14.46
N LEU A 137 -15.36 -7.97 14.21
CA LEU A 137 -16.43 -8.93 14.54
C LEU A 137 -16.80 -9.80 13.33
N ASP A 138 -16.28 -9.46 12.17
CA ASP A 138 -16.52 -10.09 10.88
C ASP A 138 -15.20 -10.32 10.13
N ASN A 139 -15.19 -11.37 9.31
CA ASN A 139 -14.04 -11.76 8.50
C ASN A 139 -13.89 -10.87 7.24
N GLN A 140 -14.31 -9.61 7.33
CA GLN A 140 -14.32 -8.71 6.17
C GLN A 140 -12.91 -8.23 5.84
N THR A 141 -12.69 -7.95 4.56
CA THR A 141 -11.52 -7.17 4.15
C THR A 141 -11.67 -5.74 4.69
N LEU A 142 -10.61 -5.23 5.31
CA LEU A 142 -10.48 -3.85 5.75
C LEU A 142 -9.25 -3.22 5.10
N TYR A 143 -9.24 -1.91 5.02
CA TYR A 143 -8.11 -1.10 4.59
C TYR A 143 -7.82 -0.09 5.69
N PHE A 144 -6.55 0.14 5.97
CA PHE A 144 -6.15 1.12 6.96
C PHE A 144 -4.93 1.92 6.53
N LYS A 145 -4.80 3.13 7.07
CA LYS A 145 -3.60 3.96 6.97
C LYS A 145 -3.39 4.75 8.25
N ALA A 146 -2.14 4.94 8.63
CA ALA A 146 -1.79 5.79 9.76
C ALA A 146 -1.99 7.27 9.41
N PHE A 147 -2.28 8.10 10.41
CA PHE A 147 -2.26 9.55 10.30
C PHE A 147 -1.45 10.16 11.44
N VAL A 148 -0.87 11.33 11.17
CA VAL A 148 -0.31 12.22 12.18
C VAL A 148 -0.72 13.65 11.83
N GLU A 149 -1.19 14.39 12.82
CA GLU A 149 -1.80 15.70 12.71
C GLU A 149 -1.08 16.65 13.68
N ASN A 150 -0.77 17.83 13.18
CA ASN A 150 -0.22 18.91 13.98
C ASN A 150 -0.87 20.24 13.56
N SER A 151 -0.48 21.35 14.18
CA SER A 151 -1.04 22.69 13.90
C SER A 151 -0.94 23.16 12.44
N VAL A 152 -0.11 22.53 11.61
CA VAL A 152 0.11 22.88 10.21
C VAL A 152 -0.68 21.98 9.26
N GLY A 153 -1.00 20.75 9.69
CA GLY A 153 -1.87 19.86 8.92
C GLY A 153 -1.72 18.39 9.25
N ILE A 154 -2.33 17.56 8.40
CA ILE A 154 -2.39 16.10 8.54
C ILE A 154 -1.52 15.45 7.47
N SER A 155 -0.72 14.48 7.89
CA SER A 155 0.02 13.57 7.04
C SER A 155 -0.53 12.15 7.16
N TYR A 156 -0.51 11.41 6.05
CA TYR A 156 -1.03 10.05 5.98
C TYR A 156 0.05 9.09 5.50
N GLY A 157 0.12 7.92 6.13
CA GLY A 157 0.94 6.82 5.67
C GLY A 157 0.31 6.08 4.49
N ARG A 158 1.03 5.07 3.99
CA ARG A 158 0.51 4.18 2.95
C ARG A 158 -0.73 3.42 3.42
N THR A 159 -1.62 3.10 2.47
CA THR A 159 -2.78 2.24 2.74
C THR A 159 -2.37 0.78 2.69
N LEU A 160 -2.71 0.03 3.73
CA LEU A 160 -2.51 -1.43 3.82
C LEU A 160 -3.88 -2.12 3.88
N LYS A 161 -3.94 -3.34 3.35
CA LYS A 161 -5.13 -4.20 3.37
C LYS A 161 -5.00 -5.19 4.53
N ILE A 162 -6.05 -5.31 5.33
CA ILE A 162 -6.27 -6.41 6.27
C ILE A 162 -7.23 -7.37 5.59
N SER A 163 -6.75 -8.54 5.24
CA SER A 163 -7.62 -9.68 4.91
C SER A 163 -7.99 -10.37 6.22
N GLY A 164 -9.27 -10.73 6.38
CA GLY A 164 -9.89 -11.05 7.66
C GLY A 164 -9.16 -12.10 8.53
N SER A 165 -9.54 -12.17 9.81
CA SER A 165 -8.98 -13.09 10.80
C SER A 165 -9.01 -14.54 10.31
N GLN A 166 -7.89 -15.24 10.35
CA GLN A 166 -7.87 -16.67 10.03
C GLN A 166 -8.82 -17.41 10.99
N GLU A 167 -9.84 -18.07 10.44
CA GLU A 167 -10.74 -18.93 11.21
C GLU A 167 -9.90 -20.02 11.88
N THR A 168 -10.02 -20.16 13.19
CA THR A 168 -9.24 -21.12 13.98
C THR A 168 -10.00 -22.41 14.26
N ASP A 169 -11.31 -22.44 13.97
CA ASP A 169 -12.15 -23.63 14.07
C ASP A 169 -12.13 -24.41 12.75
N PRO A 170 -11.50 -25.60 12.71
CA PRO A 170 -11.48 -26.47 11.53
C PRO A 170 -12.84 -26.70 10.86
N SER A 171 -13.93 -26.68 11.63
CA SER A 171 -15.27 -26.96 11.12
C SER A 171 -15.89 -25.81 10.32
N LYS A 172 -15.28 -24.61 10.37
CA LYS A 172 -15.76 -23.40 9.71
C LYS A 172 -14.84 -22.92 8.60
N MET A 173 -13.63 -23.48 8.50
CA MET A 173 -12.67 -23.17 7.45
C MET A 173 -13.22 -23.57 6.08
N ASN A 174 -13.02 -22.71 5.07
CA ASN A 174 -13.19 -23.15 3.69
C ASN A 174 -12.06 -24.13 3.29
N PRO A 175 -12.20 -24.90 2.19
CA PRO A 175 -11.22 -25.92 1.82
C PRO A 175 -9.79 -25.42 1.65
N SER A 176 -9.60 -24.17 1.20
CA SER A 176 -8.26 -23.60 0.99
C SER A 176 -7.61 -23.17 2.31
N GLU A 177 -8.39 -22.60 3.24
CA GLU A 177 -7.95 -22.33 4.61
C GLU A 177 -7.57 -23.63 5.32
N ARG A 178 -8.41 -24.66 5.16
CA ARG A 178 -8.17 -25.98 5.73
C ARG A 178 -6.89 -26.62 5.21
N ALA A 179 -6.56 -26.44 3.92
CA ALA A 179 -5.31 -26.94 3.36
C ALA A 179 -4.08 -26.27 3.98
N LEU A 180 -4.13 -24.96 4.20
CA LEU A 180 -3.07 -24.23 4.89
C LEU A 180 -2.94 -24.63 6.35
N ASP A 181 -4.06 -24.84 7.05
CA ASP A 181 -4.07 -25.35 8.43
C ASP A 181 -3.36 -26.71 8.55
N ILE A 182 -3.67 -27.64 7.64
CA ILE A 182 -3.00 -28.95 7.56
C ILE A 182 -1.47 -28.80 7.35
N LEU A 183 -1.04 -27.90 6.46
CA LEU A 183 0.39 -27.65 6.25
C LEU A 183 1.04 -26.98 7.47
N ASN A 184 0.36 -26.01 8.09
CA ASN A 184 0.87 -25.23 9.21
C ASN A 184 1.17 -26.11 10.43
N ALA A 185 0.39 -27.17 10.65
CA ALA A 185 0.57 -28.10 11.77
C ALA A 185 1.99 -28.70 11.86
N ASP A 186 2.68 -28.85 10.72
CA ASP A 186 4.05 -29.36 10.62
C ASP A 186 5.04 -28.35 9.99
N SER A 187 4.71 -27.06 10.02
CA SER A 187 5.53 -25.99 9.47
C SER A 187 6.26 -25.19 10.55
N LEU A 188 7.49 -24.80 10.23
CA LEU A 188 8.23 -23.79 10.99
C LEU A 188 8.30 -22.50 10.17
N GLU A 189 7.80 -21.41 10.72
CA GLU A 189 7.95 -20.09 10.11
C GLU A 189 9.43 -19.67 10.04
N LYS A 190 9.80 -19.02 8.94
CA LYS A 190 11.12 -18.49 8.59
C LYS A 190 10.98 -17.02 8.18
N ALA A 191 12.12 -16.33 8.13
CA ALA A 191 12.18 -14.93 7.73
C ALA A 191 11.52 -14.67 6.36
N GLY A 192 10.85 -13.52 6.22
CA GLY A 192 10.23 -13.10 4.96
C GLY A 192 8.90 -13.78 4.62
N GLY A 193 8.24 -14.40 5.61
CA GLY A 193 6.94 -15.07 5.46
C GLY A 193 7.03 -16.44 4.78
N TRP A 194 8.21 -17.06 4.82
CA TRP A 194 8.41 -18.43 4.35
C TRP A 194 8.10 -19.43 5.47
N PHE A 195 7.60 -20.59 5.10
CA PHE A 195 7.37 -21.72 5.98
C PHE A 195 8.21 -22.89 5.50
N GLU A 196 8.81 -23.63 6.43
CA GLU A 196 9.49 -24.89 6.17
C GLU A 196 8.65 -26.03 6.74
N ASN A 197 8.00 -26.81 5.87
CA ASN A 197 7.21 -27.97 6.28
C ASN A 197 8.02 -29.26 6.16
N SER A 198 7.94 -30.11 7.19
CA SER A 198 8.75 -31.32 7.31
C SER A 198 8.57 -32.37 6.20
N TRP A 199 7.44 -32.38 5.50
CA TRP A 199 7.13 -33.35 4.45
C TRP A 199 6.86 -32.69 3.09
N PHE A 200 6.19 -31.54 3.08
CA PHE A 200 5.82 -30.82 1.87
C PHE A 200 6.99 -29.99 1.32
N GLY A 201 7.87 -29.48 2.19
CA GLY A 201 8.98 -28.60 1.84
C GLY A 201 8.68 -27.11 2.08
N SER A 202 9.50 -26.23 1.52
CA SER A 202 9.38 -24.78 1.75
C SER A 202 8.31 -24.12 0.88
N TYR A 203 7.45 -23.30 1.47
CA TYR A 203 6.43 -22.55 0.76
C TYR A 203 6.16 -21.19 1.41
N LYS A 204 5.52 -20.30 0.66
CA LYS A 204 5.02 -19.02 1.14
C LYS A 204 3.55 -18.91 0.82
N ALA A 205 2.72 -18.69 1.84
CA ALA A 205 1.28 -18.55 1.67
C ALA A 205 0.89 -17.14 1.19
N TYR A 206 -0.15 -17.09 0.36
CA TYR A 206 -0.79 -15.88 -0.14
C TYR A 206 -2.31 -15.97 0.10
N GLU A 207 -3.00 -14.87 -0.19
CA GLU A 207 -4.45 -14.82 -0.05
C GLU A 207 -5.16 -15.79 -1.01
N SER A 208 -6.41 -16.11 -0.71
CA SER A 208 -7.31 -16.89 -1.58
C SER A 208 -6.78 -18.29 -1.95
N GLY A 209 -6.07 -18.95 -1.03
CA GLY A 209 -5.64 -20.35 -1.21
C GLY A 209 -4.41 -20.57 -2.07
N TRP A 210 -3.76 -19.51 -2.54
CA TRP A 210 -2.51 -19.62 -3.30
C TRP A 210 -1.30 -19.74 -2.39
N ILE A 211 -0.33 -20.54 -2.81
CA ILE A 211 1.01 -20.59 -2.25
C ILE A 211 2.04 -20.50 -3.37
N TYR A 212 3.24 -20.02 -3.02
CA TYR A 212 4.43 -20.24 -3.84
C TYR A 212 5.31 -21.29 -3.16
N HIS A 213 5.48 -22.43 -3.81
CA HIS A 213 6.30 -23.54 -3.34
C HIS A 213 7.70 -23.49 -3.96
N SER A 214 8.76 -23.64 -3.17
CA SER A 214 10.15 -23.50 -3.61
C SER A 214 10.53 -24.47 -4.75
N THR A 215 10.03 -25.70 -4.69
CA THR A 215 10.14 -26.71 -5.75
C THR A 215 9.13 -26.50 -6.88
N HIS A 216 7.82 -26.54 -6.58
CA HIS A 216 6.74 -26.71 -7.54
C HIS A 216 6.16 -25.41 -8.13
N GLY A 217 6.62 -24.24 -7.68
CA GLY A 217 6.11 -22.96 -8.17
C GLY A 217 4.75 -22.59 -7.56
N TRP A 218 3.91 -21.91 -8.33
CA TRP A 218 2.59 -21.48 -7.88
C TRP A 218 1.63 -22.66 -7.77
N LEU A 219 1.02 -22.82 -6.59
CA LEU A 219 0.01 -23.83 -6.34
C LEU A 219 -1.22 -23.20 -5.70
N TYR A 220 -2.41 -23.56 -6.20
CA TYR A 220 -3.65 -23.32 -5.48
C TYR A 220 -4.01 -24.55 -4.66
N LEU A 221 -4.24 -24.38 -3.36
CA LEU A 221 -4.50 -25.48 -2.44
C LEU A 221 -5.99 -25.62 -2.11
N PHE A 222 -6.42 -26.87 -1.98
CA PHE A 222 -7.78 -27.24 -1.62
C PHE A 222 -7.74 -28.54 -0.81
N ALA A 223 -8.22 -28.52 0.43
CA ALA A 223 -8.30 -29.74 1.25
C ALA A 223 -9.57 -30.55 0.93
N ASP A 224 -9.46 -31.87 1.00
CA ASP A 224 -10.62 -32.75 1.06
C ASP A 224 -11.14 -32.90 2.51
N THR A 225 -12.07 -33.82 2.72
CA THR A 225 -12.70 -34.09 4.01
C THR A 225 -11.84 -34.92 4.98
N GLU A 226 -10.75 -35.52 4.52
CA GLU A 226 -9.90 -36.48 5.25
C GLU A 226 -8.44 -36.01 5.38
N ASN A 227 -8.20 -34.69 5.30
CA ASN A 227 -6.89 -34.03 5.37
C ASN A 227 -5.95 -34.29 4.17
N GLY A 228 -6.47 -34.80 3.05
CA GLY A 228 -5.75 -34.78 1.78
C GLY A 228 -5.78 -33.40 1.16
N ILE A 229 -4.69 -33.04 0.48
CA ILE A 229 -4.51 -31.74 -0.17
C ILE A 229 -4.47 -31.96 -1.68
N TRP A 230 -5.44 -31.35 -2.36
CA TRP A 230 -5.38 -31.07 -3.79
C TRP A 230 -4.56 -29.80 -4.02
N ALA A 231 -3.56 -29.88 -4.90
CA ALA A 231 -2.78 -28.76 -5.37
C ALA A 231 -2.94 -28.62 -6.88
N TRP A 232 -3.39 -27.46 -7.34
CA TRP A 232 -3.47 -27.13 -8.76
C TRP A 232 -2.24 -26.35 -9.22
N SER A 233 -1.71 -26.70 -10.38
CA SER A 233 -0.75 -25.89 -11.14
C SER A 233 -1.19 -25.77 -12.60
N ASP A 234 -0.71 -24.76 -13.30
CA ASP A 234 -0.93 -24.59 -14.74
C ASP A 234 -0.34 -25.75 -15.56
N GLN A 235 0.81 -26.28 -15.15
CA GLN A 235 1.52 -27.33 -15.90
C GLN A 235 0.98 -28.74 -15.67
N ARG A 236 0.45 -29.03 -14.47
CA ARG A 236 0.02 -30.41 -14.11
C ARG A 236 -1.47 -30.54 -13.80
N GLY A 237 -2.19 -29.43 -13.68
CA GLY A 237 -3.55 -29.42 -13.18
C GLY A 237 -3.58 -29.86 -11.72
N TRP A 238 -4.66 -30.53 -11.33
CA TRP A 238 -4.89 -30.99 -9.96
C TRP A 238 -4.15 -32.29 -9.65
N VAL A 239 -3.27 -32.22 -8.65
CA VAL A 239 -2.62 -33.37 -8.01
C VAL A 239 -3.05 -33.47 -6.55
N TRP A 240 -3.16 -34.68 -6.01
CA TRP A 240 -3.56 -34.93 -4.63
C TRP A 240 -2.51 -35.70 -3.85
N SER A 241 -2.34 -35.37 -2.57
CA SER A 241 -1.52 -36.14 -1.61
C SER A 241 -1.94 -35.86 -0.17
N THR A 242 -1.55 -36.75 0.75
CA THR A 242 -1.52 -36.49 2.20
C THR A 242 -0.06 -36.44 2.69
N LYS A 243 0.14 -36.12 3.98
CA LYS A 243 1.43 -36.21 4.66
C LYS A 243 2.04 -37.62 4.59
N GLU A 244 1.21 -38.64 4.70
CA GLU A 244 1.60 -40.06 4.72
C GLU A 244 1.91 -40.59 3.31
N VAL A 245 1.36 -39.95 2.27
CA VAL A 245 1.46 -40.40 0.87
C VAL A 245 2.56 -39.64 0.11
N TYR A 246 2.84 -38.38 0.46
CA TYR A 246 3.85 -37.58 -0.22
C TYR A 246 5.23 -38.27 -0.12
N PRO A 247 6.04 -38.35 -1.20
CA PRO A 247 5.97 -37.59 -2.46
C PRO A 247 5.24 -38.28 -3.62
N PHE A 248 4.37 -39.26 -3.35
CA PHE A 248 3.43 -39.76 -4.36
C PHE A 248 2.26 -38.78 -4.52
N LEU A 249 1.89 -38.50 -5.76
CA LEU A 249 0.85 -37.54 -6.11
C LEU A 249 -0.14 -38.22 -7.06
N TYR A 250 -1.43 -38.18 -6.74
CA TYR A 250 -2.47 -38.65 -7.65
C TYR A 250 -2.89 -37.50 -8.58
N GLN A 251 -2.69 -37.67 -9.89
CA GLN A 251 -2.98 -36.66 -10.90
C GLN A 251 -4.35 -36.93 -11.55
N SER A 252 -5.31 -36.05 -11.29
CA SER A 252 -6.72 -36.24 -11.62
C SER A 252 -7.00 -36.37 -13.13
N ASN A 253 -6.38 -35.53 -13.96
CA ASN A 253 -6.64 -35.50 -15.40
C ASN A 253 -6.16 -36.76 -16.14
N GLN A 254 -5.22 -37.51 -15.56
CA GLN A 254 -4.72 -38.78 -16.08
C GLN A 254 -5.29 -39.98 -15.33
N ALA A 255 -6.00 -39.75 -14.21
CA ALA A 255 -6.41 -40.78 -13.26
C ALA A 255 -5.25 -41.71 -12.86
N GLY A 256 -4.07 -41.13 -12.58
CA GLY A 256 -2.83 -41.88 -12.40
C GLY A 256 -1.95 -41.32 -11.30
N TRP A 257 -1.03 -42.15 -10.82
CA TRP A 257 -0.02 -41.75 -9.83
C TRP A 257 1.25 -41.28 -10.51
N ILE A 258 1.82 -40.22 -9.97
CA ILE A 258 3.17 -39.76 -10.25
C ILE A 258 3.97 -39.72 -8.93
N TYR A 259 5.28 -39.83 -9.00
CA TYR A 259 6.17 -39.69 -7.85
C TYR A 259 7.12 -38.52 -8.08
N PHE A 260 7.11 -37.53 -7.18
CA PHE A 260 8.07 -36.43 -7.22
C PHE A 260 9.45 -36.93 -6.82
N MET A 261 10.41 -36.87 -7.75
CA MET A 261 11.76 -37.37 -7.53
C MET A 261 12.69 -36.31 -6.95
N LYS A 262 12.84 -35.20 -7.68
CA LYS A 262 13.73 -34.08 -7.30
C LYS A 262 13.57 -32.90 -8.26
N LYS A 263 14.09 -31.75 -7.85
CA LYS A 263 14.38 -30.60 -8.72
C LYS A 263 15.90 -30.49 -8.92
N LYS A 264 16.33 -30.32 -10.17
CA LYS A 264 17.73 -30.08 -10.55
C LYS A 264 17.78 -29.09 -11.71
N ASP A 265 18.62 -28.07 -11.62
CA ASP A 265 18.80 -27.04 -12.66
C ASP A 265 17.47 -26.41 -13.13
N ASN A 266 16.60 -26.10 -12.16
CA ASN A 266 15.24 -25.58 -12.36
C ASN A 266 14.27 -26.50 -13.14
N VAL A 267 14.63 -27.78 -13.31
CA VAL A 267 13.77 -28.82 -13.88
C VAL A 267 13.30 -29.76 -12.77
N ILE A 268 12.00 -29.99 -12.70
CA ILE A 268 11.36 -30.90 -11.77
C ILE A 268 11.13 -32.24 -12.46
N TYR A 269 11.55 -33.32 -11.81
CA TYR A 269 11.47 -34.67 -12.34
C TYR A 269 10.41 -35.49 -11.59
N TYR A 270 9.54 -36.15 -12.36
CA TYR A 270 8.51 -37.04 -11.84
C TYR A 270 8.56 -38.37 -12.55
N TYR A 271 8.30 -39.46 -11.84
CA TYR A 271 8.07 -40.76 -12.46
C TYR A 271 6.56 -41.00 -12.59
N ASN A 272 6.06 -41.22 -13.81
CA ASN A 272 4.66 -41.49 -14.06
C ASN A 272 4.43 -43.01 -14.15
N PHE A 273 3.56 -43.54 -13.29
CA PHE A 273 3.30 -44.98 -13.20
C PHE A 273 2.40 -45.52 -14.31
N LEU A 274 1.58 -44.68 -14.94
CA LEU A 274 0.76 -45.09 -16.08
C LEU A 274 1.61 -45.25 -17.35
N SER A 275 2.40 -44.25 -17.69
CA SER A 275 3.28 -44.29 -18.87
C SER A 275 4.59 -45.05 -18.63
N LYS A 276 4.91 -45.34 -17.36
CA LYS A 276 6.18 -45.95 -16.91
C LYS A 276 7.41 -45.16 -17.37
N SER A 277 7.32 -43.83 -17.38
CA SER A 277 8.34 -42.93 -17.91
C SER A 277 8.68 -41.79 -16.96
N LEU A 278 9.86 -41.20 -17.18
CA LEU A 278 10.29 -39.98 -16.50
C LEU A 278 9.71 -38.76 -17.23
N GLU A 279 9.03 -37.90 -16.48
CA GLU A 279 8.50 -36.62 -16.94
C GLU A 279 9.30 -35.45 -16.38
N ARG A 280 9.26 -34.33 -17.09
CA ARG A 280 9.93 -33.08 -16.73
C ARG A 280 8.92 -31.95 -16.72
N SER A 281 9.05 -31.03 -15.77
CA SER A 281 8.29 -29.78 -15.69
C SER A 281 9.21 -28.66 -15.22
N THR A 282 8.84 -27.43 -15.55
CA THR A 282 9.52 -26.22 -15.08
C THR A 282 8.58 -25.48 -14.13
N PRO A 283 9.06 -24.89 -13.02
CA PRO A 283 8.21 -24.07 -12.15
C PRO A 283 7.61 -22.86 -12.87
#